data_AF-A0A9P2ITW8-F1
#
_entry.id   AF-A0A9P2ITW8-F1
#
_cell.length_a   1.000
_cell.length_b   1.000
_cell.length_c   1.000
_cell.angle_alpha   90.00
_cell.angle_beta   90.00
_cell.angle_gamma   90.00
#
_symmetry.space_group_name_H-M   'P 1'
#
loop_
_entity.id
_entity.type
_entity.pdbx_description
1 polymer ?
#
loop_
_entity_poly.entity_id
_entity_poly.type
_entity_poly.pdbx_seq_one_letter_code
_entity_poly.pdbx_strand_id
1 'polypeptide(L)'
;RMTLSLMVQPGLFDRYMERKGSVARDSGFLARCLISKPATTQGKRFINGAVIPGGSLTAFHERLMELARGSIEKSSEDERYCLHFSPEAQKIFIEHYNVLEQDLSPSGPLSPFRGHVSKKTENIARIAALFQYFSYGEGKISADIMTSAVVISSWYTDEYKKLFALPDESELQQKDAEELFDWLI
;
A
#
# COMPACT_ATOMS: atom_id res chain seq x y z
N ARG A 1 15.85 9.31 -7.02
CA ARG A 1 14.68 8.51 -6.58
C ARG A 1 13.48 9.45 -6.57
N MET A 2 12.32 9.02 -7.04
CA MET A 2 11.09 9.83 -7.02
C MET A 2 10.10 9.18 -6.06
N THR A 3 9.52 9.98 -5.17
CA THR A 3 8.40 9.57 -4.32
C THR A 3 7.17 10.35 -4.74
N LEU A 4 6.04 9.66 -4.83
CA LEU A 4 4.76 10.21 -5.23
C LEU A 4 3.72 9.86 -4.17
N SER A 5 2.97 10.86 -3.72
CA SER A 5 1.80 10.68 -2.85
C SER A 5 0.65 11.45 -3.49
N LEU A 6 -0.45 10.78 -3.80
CA LEU A 6 -1.59 11.35 -4.51
C LEU A 6 -2.88 10.97 -3.81
N MET A 7 -3.77 11.95 -3.68
CA MET A 7 -5.17 11.74 -3.34
C MET A 7 -6.01 12.23 -4.52
N VAL A 8 -6.94 11.40 -4.98
CA VAL A 8 -7.75 11.68 -6.17
C VAL A 8 -9.20 11.30 -5.90
N GLN A 9 -10.12 12.10 -6.44
CA GLN A 9 -11.55 11.77 -6.37
C GLN A 9 -11.83 10.51 -7.21
N PRO A 10 -12.70 9.58 -6.75
CA PRO A 10 -12.96 8.32 -7.45
C PRO A 10 -13.30 8.51 -8.93
N GLY A 11 -14.26 9.39 -9.27
CA GLY A 11 -14.65 9.60 -10.67
C GLY A 11 -13.57 10.23 -11.56
N LEU A 12 -12.51 10.84 -11.01
CA LEU A 12 -11.34 11.26 -11.79
C LEU A 12 -10.39 10.07 -12.01
N PHE A 13 -10.22 9.22 -11.01
CA PHE A 13 -9.44 8.00 -11.13
C PHE A 13 -10.04 7.03 -12.15
N ASP A 14 -11.36 6.84 -12.13
CA ASP A 14 -12.07 5.94 -13.03
C ASP A 14 -11.87 6.38 -14.50
N ARG A 15 -12.06 7.68 -14.80
CA ARG A 15 -11.80 8.25 -16.14
C ARG A 15 -10.33 8.12 -16.59
N TYR A 16 -9.39 8.19 -15.65
CA TYR A 16 -7.98 7.95 -15.95
C TYR A 16 -7.75 6.48 -16.31
N MET A 17 -8.33 5.55 -15.55
CA MET A 17 -8.21 4.12 -15.77
C MET A 17 -8.81 3.69 -17.12
N GLU A 18 -9.95 4.26 -17.51
CA GLU A 18 -10.56 4.04 -18.85
C GLU A 18 -9.61 4.45 -19.99
N ARG A 19 -8.95 5.61 -19.86
CA ARG A 19 -8.14 6.19 -20.96
C ARG A 19 -6.70 5.67 -20.99
N LYS A 20 -6.11 5.38 -19.83
CA LYS A 20 -4.67 5.14 -19.66
C LYS A 20 -4.34 3.94 -18.77
N GLY A 21 -5.34 3.21 -18.29
CA GLY A 21 -5.15 2.11 -17.33
C GLY A 21 -4.32 0.94 -17.85
N SER A 22 -4.43 0.57 -19.13
CA SER A 22 -3.58 -0.48 -19.73
C SER A 22 -2.10 -0.08 -19.68
N VAL A 23 -1.78 1.11 -20.19
CA VAL A 23 -0.41 1.67 -20.15
C VAL A 23 0.13 1.78 -18.71
N ALA A 24 -0.70 2.20 -17.76
CA ALA A 24 -0.34 2.30 -16.36
C ALA A 24 -0.05 0.92 -15.71
N ARG A 25 -0.77 -0.13 -16.13
CA ARG A 25 -0.51 -1.51 -15.71
C ARG A 25 0.75 -2.08 -16.35
N ASP A 26 0.90 -1.94 -17.67
CA ASP A 26 1.99 -2.53 -18.45
C ASP A 26 3.35 -1.91 -18.13
N SER A 27 3.37 -0.60 -17.83
CA SER A 27 4.58 0.08 -17.32
C SER A 27 4.97 -0.33 -15.89
N GLY A 28 4.13 -1.12 -15.21
CA GLY A 28 4.26 -1.49 -13.81
C GLY A 28 4.08 -0.30 -12.86
N PHE A 29 3.52 0.82 -13.32
CA PHE A 29 3.30 2.00 -12.46
C PHE A 29 2.37 1.65 -11.30
N LEU A 30 1.19 1.10 -11.58
CA LEU A 30 0.21 0.74 -10.55
C LEU A 30 0.74 -0.35 -9.59
N ALA A 31 1.50 -1.32 -10.11
CA ALA A 31 2.11 -2.38 -9.32
C ALA A 31 3.15 -1.89 -8.29
N ARG A 32 3.77 -0.72 -8.53
CA ARG A 32 4.73 -0.11 -7.61
C ARG A 32 4.04 0.79 -6.56
N CYS A 33 2.77 1.12 -6.75
CA CYS A 33 2.03 2.01 -5.86
C CYS A 33 1.34 1.25 -4.72
N LEU A 34 1.25 1.87 -3.55
CA LEU A 34 0.39 1.44 -2.45
C LEU A 34 -0.98 2.09 -2.64
N ILE A 35 -1.83 1.48 -3.47
CA ILE A 35 -3.15 2.01 -3.83
C ILE A 35 -4.22 1.48 -2.88
N SER A 36 -5.11 2.34 -2.42
CA SER A 36 -6.29 1.95 -1.65
C SER A 36 -7.51 2.79 -2.01
N LYS A 37 -8.71 2.23 -1.77
CA LYS A 37 -9.99 2.93 -1.90
C LYS A 37 -10.80 2.65 -0.64
N PRO A 38 -10.50 3.37 0.47
CA PRO A 38 -11.18 3.13 1.73
C PRO A 38 -12.68 3.42 1.61
N ALA A 39 -13.46 2.74 2.43
CA ALA A 39 -14.91 2.95 2.50
C ALA A 39 -15.25 4.39 2.89
N THR A 40 -16.30 4.93 2.30
CA THR A 40 -16.77 6.27 2.66
C THR A 40 -17.31 6.29 4.09
N THR A 41 -16.91 7.31 4.85
CA THR A 41 -17.47 7.62 6.17
C THR A 41 -18.58 8.66 6.10
N GLN A 42 -18.93 9.14 4.89
CA GLN A 42 -20.04 10.07 4.68
C GLN A 42 -21.36 9.45 5.17
N GLY A 43 -22.17 10.24 5.90
CA GLY A 43 -23.37 9.74 6.58
C GLY A 43 -23.11 9.06 7.93
N LYS A 44 -21.85 8.74 8.28
CA LYS A 44 -21.47 8.13 9.57
C LYS A 44 -20.45 8.96 10.37
N ARG A 45 -19.88 10.02 9.77
CA ARG A 45 -18.90 10.93 10.37
C ARG A 45 -19.50 11.96 11.34
N PHE A 46 -20.26 11.50 12.33
CA PHE A 46 -20.89 12.38 13.32
C PHE A 46 -19.83 13.06 14.20
N ILE A 47 -20.01 14.36 14.46
CA ILE A 47 -19.15 15.11 15.38
C ILE A 47 -19.62 14.80 16.80
N ASN A 48 -18.82 14.03 17.52
CA ASN A 48 -19.13 13.50 18.85
C ASN A 48 -18.28 14.14 19.98
N GLY A 49 -17.58 15.24 19.69
CA GLY A 49 -16.88 16.05 20.69
C GLY A 49 -15.69 15.38 21.39
N ALA A 50 -15.35 14.15 21.02
CA ALA A 50 -14.22 13.43 21.59
C ALA A 50 -12.90 14.08 21.16
N VAL A 51 -12.17 14.63 22.13
CA VAL A 51 -10.79 15.07 21.94
C VAL A 51 -9.91 13.83 22.00
N ILE A 52 -9.42 13.38 20.84
CA ILE A 52 -8.40 12.32 20.80
C ILE A 52 -7.14 12.90 21.45
N PRO A 53 -6.57 12.28 22.49
CA PRO A 53 -5.35 12.77 23.12
C PRO A 53 -4.24 12.94 22.08
N GLY A 54 -3.84 14.18 21.82
CA GLY A 54 -2.95 14.53 20.71
C GLY A 54 -1.49 14.09 20.87
N GLY A 55 -1.09 13.54 22.02
CA GLY A 55 0.32 13.27 22.35
C GLY A 55 1.03 12.39 21.32
N SER A 56 0.40 11.30 20.86
CA SER A 56 0.98 10.42 19.83
C SER A 56 1.11 11.10 18.47
N LEU A 57 0.15 11.95 18.10
CA LEU A 57 0.19 12.72 16.86
C LEU A 57 1.27 13.79 16.90
N THR A 58 1.43 14.47 18.04
CA THR A 58 2.50 15.43 18.27
C THR A 58 3.87 14.76 18.14
N ALA A 59 4.11 13.66 18.84
CA ALA A 59 5.38 12.92 18.75
C ALA A 59 5.69 12.45 17.32
N PHE A 60 4.66 12.00 16.59
CA PHE A 60 4.79 11.63 15.18
C PHE A 60 5.22 12.82 14.30
N HIS A 61 4.58 13.98 14.47
CA HIS A 61 4.93 15.20 13.73
C HIS A 61 6.33 15.71 14.08
N GLU A 62 6.72 15.66 15.35
CA GLU A 62 8.06 16.04 15.80
C GLU A 62 9.12 15.17 15.12
N ARG A 63 8.93 13.85 15.12
CA ARG A 63 9.83 12.91 14.44
C ARG A 63 9.91 13.15 12.94
N LEU A 64 8.77 13.42 12.28
CA LEU A 64 8.74 13.78 10.86
C LEU A 64 9.58 15.03 10.56
N MET A 65 9.43 16.07 11.39
CA MET A 65 10.14 17.34 11.22
C MET A 65 11.63 17.20 11.49
N GLU A 66 12.02 16.39 12.48
CA GLU A 66 13.42 16.04 12.74
C GLU A 66 14.07 15.40 11.50
N LEU A 67 13.43 14.37 10.94
CA LEU A 67 13.91 13.66 9.75
C LEU A 67 13.96 14.58 8.51
N ALA A 68 12.95 15.41 8.32
CA ALA A 68 12.91 16.36 7.21
C ALA A 68 14.05 17.37 7.28
N ARG A 69 14.32 17.95 8.47
CA ARG A 69 15.44 18.89 8.67
C ARG A 69 16.78 18.23 8.44
N GLY A 70 17.01 17.04 9.04
CA GLY A 70 18.24 16.29 8.83
C GLY A 70 18.48 15.89 7.37
N SER A 71 17.42 15.74 6.57
CA SER A 71 17.55 15.46 5.13
C SER A 71 17.98 16.67 4.29
N ILE A 72 17.67 17.90 4.74
CA ILE A 72 18.09 19.14 4.07
C ILE A 72 19.56 19.43 4.37
N GLU A 73 20.01 19.07 5.57
CA GLU A 73 21.39 19.31 6.03
C GLU A 73 22.41 18.35 5.41
N LYS A 74 21.97 17.15 4.99
CA LYS A 74 22.83 16.17 4.32
C LYS A 74 23.16 16.57 2.88
N SER A 75 24.43 16.50 2.52
CA SER A 75 24.89 16.78 1.17
C SER A 75 24.53 15.62 0.23
N SER A 76 24.46 15.86 -1.08
CA SER A 76 24.30 14.79 -2.07
C SER A 76 25.49 13.84 -2.16
N GLU A 77 26.62 14.20 -1.55
CA GLU A 77 27.87 13.42 -1.52
C GLU A 77 27.96 12.51 -0.29
N ASP A 78 27.06 12.65 0.69
CA ASP A 78 27.06 11.82 1.89
C ASP A 78 26.72 10.36 1.54
N GLU A 79 27.52 9.43 2.05
CA GLU A 79 27.25 8.00 1.87
C GLU A 79 25.90 7.62 2.48
N ARG A 80 25.07 6.96 1.68
CA ARG A 80 23.74 6.53 2.14
C ARG A 80 23.87 5.34 3.08
N TYR A 81 23.36 5.50 4.28
CA TYR A 81 23.23 4.39 5.21
C TYR A 81 22.31 3.30 4.64
N CYS A 82 22.83 2.07 4.54
CA CYS A 82 22.09 0.91 4.09
C CYS A 82 21.57 0.13 5.30
N LEU A 83 20.24 0.07 5.46
CA LEU A 83 19.59 -0.76 6.48
C LEU A 83 19.65 -2.23 6.07
N HIS A 84 19.91 -3.09 7.05
CA HIS A 84 19.99 -4.54 6.86
C HIS A 84 18.95 -5.25 7.72
N PHE A 85 18.51 -6.43 7.28
CA PHE A 85 17.62 -7.26 8.06
C PHE A 85 18.39 -7.90 9.23
N SER A 86 17.72 -8.05 10.38
CA SER A 86 18.16 -9.06 11.35
C SER A 86 17.95 -10.48 10.77
N PRO A 87 18.64 -11.51 11.28
CA PRO A 87 18.41 -12.89 10.84
C PRO A 87 16.95 -13.33 10.95
N GLU A 88 16.25 -12.88 12.00
CA GLU A 88 14.85 -13.18 12.25
C GLU A 88 13.94 -12.45 11.26
N ALA A 89 14.20 -11.18 10.99
CA ALA A 89 13.47 -10.41 9.97
C ALA A 89 13.67 -11.00 8.57
N GLN A 90 14.89 -11.44 8.25
CA GLN A 90 15.19 -12.10 6.98
C GLN A 90 14.42 -13.41 6.82
N LYS A 91 14.30 -14.21 7.89
CA LYS A 91 13.50 -15.43 7.87
C LYS A 91 12.03 -15.13 7.53
N ILE A 92 11.41 -14.17 8.21
CA ILE A 92 10.02 -13.74 7.94
C ILE A 92 9.85 -13.25 6.51
N PHE A 93 10.82 -12.46 6.02
CA PHE A 93 10.80 -11.96 4.65
C PHE A 93 10.83 -13.10 3.62
N ILE A 94 11.71 -14.10 3.80
CA ILE A 94 11.83 -15.25 2.90
C ILE A 94 10.57 -16.12 2.96
N GLU A 95 10.03 -16.38 4.14
CA GLU A 95 8.79 -17.14 4.31
C GLU A 95 7.64 -16.47 3.57
N HIS A 96 7.47 -15.16 3.74
CA HIS A 96 6.42 -14.42 3.05
C HIS A 96 6.65 -14.31 1.53
N TYR A 97 7.90 -14.17 1.09
CA TYR A 97 8.26 -14.20 -0.33
C TYR A 97 7.79 -15.52 -0.97
N ASN A 98 8.06 -16.65 -0.33
CA ASN A 98 7.69 -17.96 -0.85
C ASN A 98 6.17 -18.18 -0.90
N VAL A 99 5.43 -17.66 0.10
CA VAL A 99 3.95 -17.66 0.07
C VAL A 99 3.43 -16.88 -1.15
N LEU A 100 3.97 -15.68 -1.39
CA LEU A 100 3.57 -14.88 -2.55
C LEU A 100 3.90 -15.57 -3.89
N GLU A 101 5.05 -16.23 -4.00
CA GLU A 101 5.40 -17.02 -5.19
C GLU A 101 4.47 -18.21 -5.40
N GLN A 102 4.08 -18.89 -4.32
CA GLN A 102 3.08 -19.97 -4.40
C GLN A 102 1.73 -19.43 -4.88
N ASP A 103 1.30 -18.28 -4.37
CA ASP A 103 0.03 -17.64 -4.73
C ASP A 103 0.00 -17.13 -6.19
N LEU A 104 1.17 -16.95 -6.81
CA LEU A 104 1.35 -16.58 -8.21
C LEU A 104 1.21 -17.74 -9.20
N SER A 105 1.19 -18.99 -8.70
CA SER A 105 1.00 -20.18 -9.52
C SER A 105 -0.27 -20.08 -10.38
N PRO A 106 -0.37 -20.80 -11.52
CA PRO A 106 -1.51 -20.67 -12.43
C PRO A 106 -2.89 -20.78 -11.75
N SER A 107 -3.02 -21.65 -10.74
CA SER A 107 -4.22 -21.86 -9.93
C SER A 107 -4.21 -21.11 -8.59
N GLY A 108 -3.20 -20.28 -8.33
CA GLY A 108 -3.05 -19.54 -7.09
C GLY A 108 -3.98 -18.33 -7.02
N PRO A 109 -4.35 -17.88 -5.80
CA PRO A 109 -5.30 -16.80 -5.59
C PRO A 109 -4.83 -15.43 -6.13
N LEU A 110 -3.54 -15.27 -6.41
CA LEU A 110 -2.95 -14.04 -6.93
C LEU A 110 -2.49 -14.16 -8.39
N SER A 111 -2.82 -15.27 -9.07
CA SER A 111 -2.55 -15.50 -10.50
C SER A 111 -3.00 -14.34 -11.41
N PRO A 112 -4.16 -13.68 -11.19
CA PRO A 112 -4.57 -12.53 -12.01
C PRO A 112 -3.75 -11.26 -11.78
N PHE A 113 -2.99 -11.19 -10.68
CA PHE A 113 -2.32 -9.98 -10.20
C PHE A 113 -0.79 -10.07 -10.28
N ARG A 114 -0.25 -10.86 -11.23
CA ARG A 114 1.20 -11.14 -11.31
C ARG A 114 2.08 -9.90 -11.27
N GLY A 115 1.71 -8.87 -12.05
CA GLY A 115 2.46 -7.61 -12.10
C GLY A 115 2.58 -6.94 -10.73
N HIS A 116 1.50 -6.90 -9.95
CA HIS A 116 1.48 -6.34 -8.59
C HIS A 116 2.35 -7.15 -7.63
N VAL A 117 2.14 -8.46 -7.58
CA VAL A 117 2.86 -9.32 -6.62
C VAL A 117 4.37 -9.36 -6.91
N SER A 118 4.77 -9.30 -8.19
CA SER A 118 6.19 -9.23 -8.58
C SER A 118 6.98 -8.03 -8.02
N LYS A 119 6.28 -6.98 -7.56
CA LYS A 119 6.87 -5.79 -6.92
C LYS A 119 6.60 -5.73 -5.42
N LYS A 120 5.87 -6.71 -4.89
CA LYS A 120 5.36 -6.70 -3.53
C LYS A 120 6.46 -6.84 -2.48
N THR A 121 7.38 -7.76 -2.71
CA THR A 121 8.49 -8.06 -1.81
C THR A 121 9.44 -6.88 -1.70
N GLU A 122 9.72 -6.19 -2.82
CA GLU A 122 10.44 -4.91 -2.80
C GLU A 122 9.70 -3.83 -1.99
N ASN A 123 8.37 -3.74 -2.12
CA ASN A 123 7.56 -2.81 -1.33
C ASN A 123 7.57 -3.17 0.17
N ILE A 124 7.52 -4.44 0.54
CA ILE A 124 7.63 -4.90 1.94
C ILE A 124 8.96 -4.45 2.53
N ALA A 125 10.08 -4.70 1.83
CA ALA A 125 11.40 -4.29 2.29
C ALA A 125 11.50 -2.76 2.48
N ARG A 126 10.91 -1.98 1.56
CA ARG A 126 10.86 -0.51 1.66
C ARG A 126 10.02 -0.04 2.84
N ILE A 127 8.85 -0.62 3.07
CA ILE A 127 7.99 -0.29 4.22
C ILE A 127 8.71 -0.61 5.52
N ALA A 128 9.33 -1.80 5.63
CA ALA A 128 10.10 -2.19 6.80
C ALA A 128 11.27 -1.24 7.08
N ALA A 129 12.00 -0.84 6.05
CA ALA A 129 13.07 0.15 6.16
C ALA A 129 12.55 1.52 6.64
N LEU A 130 11.41 1.98 6.12
CA LEU A 130 10.78 3.23 6.56
C LEU A 130 10.36 3.16 8.02
N PHE A 131 9.73 2.05 8.46
CA PHE A 131 9.33 1.87 9.85
C PHE A 131 10.52 1.81 10.80
N GLN A 132 11.58 1.07 10.43
CA GLN A 132 12.81 1.00 11.23
C GLN A 132 13.44 2.38 11.37
N TYR A 133 13.64 3.09 10.26
CA TYR A 133 14.29 4.39 10.28
C TYR A 133 13.47 5.45 11.01
N PHE A 134 12.15 5.44 10.78
CA PHE A 134 11.25 6.35 11.46
C PHE A 134 11.24 6.12 12.98
N SER A 135 11.18 4.87 13.42
CA SER A 135 11.01 4.54 14.84
C SER A 135 12.31 4.55 15.61
N TYR A 136 13.41 4.09 15.01
CA TYR A 136 14.68 3.81 15.71
C TYR A 136 15.91 4.37 14.99
N GLY A 137 15.76 4.91 13.78
CA GLY A 137 16.88 5.41 12.98
C GLY A 137 17.71 4.30 12.32
N GLU A 138 19.02 4.48 12.31
CA GLU A 138 19.97 3.51 11.78
C GLU A 138 19.99 2.22 12.60
N GLY A 139 20.32 1.09 11.98
CA GLY A 139 20.38 -0.21 12.64
C GLY A 139 19.86 -1.37 11.80
N LYS A 140 19.51 -2.46 12.47
CA LYS A 140 18.92 -3.64 11.83
C LYS A 140 17.41 -3.60 11.92
N ILE A 141 16.74 -3.94 10.83
CA ILE A 141 15.28 -4.14 10.79
C ILE A 141 14.95 -5.38 11.63
N SER A 142 14.16 -5.19 12.69
CA SER A 142 13.75 -6.27 13.59
C SER A 142 12.63 -7.14 13.00
N ALA A 143 12.40 -8.29 13.63
CA ALA A 143 11.28 -9.18 13.28
C ALA A 143 9.93 -8.47 13.37
N ASP A 144 9.68 -7.69 14.43
CA ASP A 144 8.41 -6.99 14.64
C ASP A 144 8.14 -5.94 13.56
N ILE A 145 9.18 -5.21 13.15
CA ILE A 145 9.09 -4.23 12.07
C ILE A 145 8.79 -4.93 10.74
N MET A 146 9.47 -6.05 10.46
CA MET A 146 9.21 -6.84 9.25
C MET A 146 7.78 -7.39 9.23
N THR A 147 7.30 -7.96 10.33
CA THR A 147 5.92 -8.44 10.47
C THR A 147 4.91 -7.32 10.24
N SER A 148 5.14 -6.15 10.82
CA SER A 148 4.27 -4.97 10.64
C SER A 148 4.25 -4.51 9.17
N ALA A 149 5.40 -4.53 8.50
CA ALA A 149 5.50 -4.20 7.09
C ALA A 149 4.76 -5.22 6.21
N VAL A 150 4.87 -6.52 6.52
CA VAL A 150 4.11 -7.58 5.84
C VAL A 150 2.61 -7.35 6.00
N VAL A 151 2.11 -7.11 7.22
CA VAL A 151 0.68 -6.90 7.49
C VAL A 151 0.12 -5.72 6.69
N ILE A 152 0.78 -4.56 6.76
CA ILE A 152 0.34 -3.36 6.02
C ILE A 152 0.41 -3.59 4.51
N SER A 153 1.47 -4.24 4.05
CA SER A 153 1.58 -4.58 2.64
C SER A 153 0.45 -5.52 2.21
N SER A 154 0.18 -6.61 2.93
CA SER A 154 -0.93 -7.52 2.62
C SER A 154 -2.28 -6.78 2.54
N TRP A 155 -2.56 -5.86 3.46
CA TRP A 155 -3.76 -5.02 3.38
C TRP A 155 -3.84 -4.23 2.06
N TYR A 156 -2.74 -3.62 1.59
CA TYR A 156 -2.70 -2.96 0.28
C TYR A 156 -2.88 -3.93 -0.89
N THR A 157 -2.53 -5.21 -0.75
CA THR A 157 -2.85 -6.21 -1.77
C THR A 157 -4.35 -6.49 -1.81
N ASP A 158 -5.00 -6.58 -0.67
CA ASP A 158 -6.45 -6.78 -0.63
C ASP A 158 -7.19 -5.58 -1.23
N GLU A 159 -6.74 -4.36 -0.93
CA GLU A 159 -7.26 -3.16 -1.59
C GLU A 159 -7.02 -3.15 -3.10
N TYR A 160 -5.84 -3.56 -3.55
CA TYR A 160 -5.53 -3.70 -4.97
C TYR A 160 -6.47 -4.72 -5.64
N LYS A 161 -6.72 -5.86 -4.99
CA LYS A 161 -7.66 -6.88 -5.48
C LYS A 161 -9.07 -6.30 -5.61
N LYS A 162 -9.58 -5.61 -4.59
CA LYS A 162 -10.91 -4.97 -4.66
C LYS A 162 -11.03 -3.97 -5.80
N LEU A 163 -9.96 -3.27 -6.12
CA LEU A 163 -9.95 -2.23 -7.16
C LEU A 163 -9.81 -2.78 -8.58
N PHE A 164 -9.07 -3.88 -8.75
CA PHE A 164 -8.64 -4.34 -10.07
C PHE A 164 -9.03 -5.79 -10.38
N ALA A 165 -9.70 -6.49 -9.46
CA ALA A 165 -10.36 -7.74 -9.79
C ALA A 165 -11.36 -7.47 -10.93
N LEU A 166 -11.35 -8.33 -11.93
CA LEU A 166 -12.44 -8.37 -12.89
C LEU A 166 -13.69 -8.79 -12.09
N PRO A 167 -14.82 -8.08 -12.23
CA PRO A 167 -16.05 -8.56 -11.64
C PRO A 167 -16.34 -9.95 -12.23
N ASP A 168 -16.84 -10.85 -11.39
CA ASP A 168 -17.37 -12.12 -11.89
C ASP A 168 -18.53 -11.83 -12.86
N GLU A 169 -18.75 -12.66 -13.88
CA GLU A 169 -19.88 -12.50 -14.79
C GLU A 169 -21.20 -12.47 -14.01
N SER A 170 -21.30 -13.26 -12.93
CA SER A 170 -22.44 -13.24 -12.03
C SER A 170 -22.60 -11.91 -11.29
N GLU A 171 -21.50 -11.24 -10.90
CA GLU A 171 -21.55 -9.95 -10.22
C GLU A 171 -21.94 -8.81 -11.18
N LEU A 172 -21.49 -8.89 -12.43
CA LEU A 172 -21.94 -7.98 -13.50
C LEU A 172 -23.44 -8.11 -13.74
N GLN A 173 -23.94 -9.35 -13.89
CA GLN A 173 -25.37 -9.60 -14.08
C GLN A 173 -26.21 -9.12 -12.89
N GLN A 174 -25.73 -9.33 -11.66
CA GLN A 174 -26.38 -8.83 -10.44
C GLN A 174 -26.47 -7.30 -10.45
N LYS A 175 -25.36 -6.63 -10.79
CA LYS A 175 -25.29 -5.17 -10.82
C LYS A 175 -26.17 -4.56 -11.91
N ASP A 176 -26.19 -5.17 -13.10
CA ASP A 176 -27.08 -4.77 -14.20
C ASP A 176 -28.56 -4.97 -13.81
N ALA A 177 -28.88 -6.04 -13.07
CA ALA A 177 -30.23 -6.29 -12.57
C ALA A 177 -30.66 -5.28 -11.50
N GLU A 178 -29.76 -4.88 -10.60
CA GLU A 178 -29.99 -3.83 -9.59
C GLU A 178 -30.20 -2.47 -10.26
N GLU A 179 -29.38 -2.12 -11.26
CA GLU A 179 -29.51 -0.86 -12.00
C GLU A 179 -30.82 -0.81 -12.81
N LEU A 180 -31.22 -1.93 -13.42
CA LEU A 180 -32.52 -2.05 -14.08
C LEU A 180 -33.68 -1.94 -13.09
N PHE A 181 -33.56 -2.55 -11.91
CA PHE A 181 -34.58 -2.47 -10.86
C PHE A 181 -34.75 -1.02 -10.40
N ASP A 182 -33.66 -0.32 -10.07
CA ASP A 182 -33.67 1.10 -9.68
C ASP A 182 -34.23 2.02 -10.78
N TRP A 183 -34.13 1.64 -12.06
CA TRP A 183 -34.76 2.38 -13.16
C TRP A 183 -36.28 2.15 -13.27
N LEU A 184 -36.77 0.97 -12.85
CA LEU A 184 -38.17 0.57 -12.97
C LEU A 184 -39.07 1.12 -11.86
N ILE A 185 -38.52 1.49 -10.70
CA ILE A 185 -39.22 2.07 -9.54
C ILE A 185 -39.03 3.58 -9.44
#